data_AF-A0A8T7DFM1-F1
#
_entry.id   AF-A0A8T7DFM1-F1
#
_cell.length_a   1.000
_cell.length_b   1.000
_cell.length_c   1.000
_cell.angle_alpha   90.00
_cell.angle_beta   90.00
_cell.angle_gamma   90.00
#
_symmetry.space_group_name_H-M   'P 1'
#
loop_
_entity.id
_entity.type
_entity.pdbx_description
1 polymer ?
#
loop_
_entity_poly.entity_id
_entity_poly.type
_entity_poly.pdbx_seq_one_letter_code
_entity_poly.pdbx_strand_id
1 'polypeptide(L)'
;MSASAEVESGGLDTAKLILALGILTAGVAGFYLFEEYSQLFRVLGLLGMVVVSVLIVLQTAMGRNVWKFAADARTEVRKVVWPTRQETIQTTLIVLFVVLLMGIFLWLVDMMLLSIVKTLTGQGG
;
A
#
# COMPACT_ATOMS: atom_id res chain seq x y z
N MET A 1 -17.24 -18.04 -8.41
CA MET A 1 -17.74 -17.65 -9.74
C MET A 1 -16.87 -16.52 -10.24
N SER A 2 -15.86 -16.88 -11.04
CA SER A 2 -14.98 -15.97 -11.77
C SER A 2 -15.78 -15.30 -12.89
N ALA A 3 -16.37 -14.15 -12.61
CA ALA A 3 -16.84 -13.28 -13.68
C ALA A 3 -15.59 -12.57 -14.22
N SER A 4 -15.09 -13.05 -15.35
CA SER A 4 -14.29 -12.23 -16.26
C SER A 4 -14.96 -10.87 -16.33
N ALA A 5 -14.32 -9.85 -15.75
CA ALA A 5 -14.56 -8.49 -16.19
C ALA A 5 -13.98 -8.44 -17.59
N GLU A 6 -14.79 -8.84 -18.57
CA GLU A 6 -14.59 -8.42 -19.94
C GLU A 6 -14.73 -6.90 -19.89
N VAL A 7 -13.60 -6.24 -19.64
CA VAL A 7 -13.42 -4.85 -19.98
C VAL A 7 -13.71 -4.87 -21.46
N GLU A 8 -14.90 -4.46 -21.86
CA GLU A 8 -15.22 -4.12 -23.25
C GLU A 8 -14.37 -2.88 -23.57
N SER A 9 -13.06 -3.10 -23.66
CA SER A 9 -12.09 -2.13 -24.12
C SER A 9 -12.35 -2.05 -25.60
N GLY A 10 -13.27 -1.16 -25.98
CA GLY A 10 -13.40 -0.77 -27.38
C GLY A 10 -12.00 -0.47 -27.91
N GLY A 11 -11.70 -0.82 -29.16
CA GLY A 11 -10.34 -0.69 -29.70
C GLY A 11 -9.73 0.71 -29.51
N LEU A 12 -10.57 1.73 -29.37
CA LEU A 12 -10.18 3.11 -29.03
C LEU A 12 -9.58 3.26 -27.62
N ASP A 13 -10.07 2.53 -26.62
CA ASP A 13 -9.53 2.57 -25.25
C ASP A 13 -8.19 1.85 -25.18
N THR A 14 -8.04 0.71 -25.87
CA THR A 14 -6.74 0.04 -26.01
C THR A 14 -5.73 0.93 -26.76
N ALA A 15 -6.17 1.64 -27.81
CA ALA A 15 -5.34 2.60 -28.53
C ALA A 15 -4.90 3.78 -27.64
N LYS A 16 -5.79 4.33 -26.81
CA LYS A 16 -5.44 5.39 -25.84
C LYS A 16 -4.41 4.92 -24.81
N LEU A 17 -4.51 3.67 -24.35
CA LEU A 17 -3.54 3.11 -23.40
C LEU A 17 -2.17 2.90 -24.04
N ILE A 18 -2.11 2.39 -25.27
CA ILE A 18 -0.87 2.26 -26.03
C ILE A 18 -0.25 3.64 -26.28
N LEU A 19 -1.08 4.64 -26.65
CA LEU A 19 -0.64 6.02 -26.82
C LEU A 19 -0.06 6.60 -25.52
N ALA A 20 -0.74 6.42 -24.39
CA ALA A 20 -0.26 6.88 -23.09
C ALA A 20 1.09 6.23 -22.73
N LEU A 21 1.23 4.91 -22.94
CA LEU A 21 2.49 4.20 -22.74
C LEU A 21 3.61 4.73 -23.65
N GLY A 22 3.28 5.02 -24.91
CA GLY A 22 4.20 5.65 -25.87
C GLY A 22 4.66 7.04 -25.42
N ILE A 23 3.73 7.88 -24.92
CA ILE A 23 4.05 9.22 -24.40
C ILE A 23 4.96 9.13 -23.18
N LEU A 24 4.71 8.18 -22.27
CA LEU A 24 5.48 8.01 -21.05
C LEU A 24 6.90 7.52 -21.35
N THR A 25 7.03 6.51 -22.22
CA THR A 25 8.33 6.02 -22.69
C THR A 25 9.11 7.08 -23.46
N ALA A 26 8.45 7.85 -24.33
CA ALA A 26 9.05 8.98 -25.02
C ALA A 26 9.49 10.09 -24.06
N GLY A 27 8.73 10.36 -23.00
CA GLY A 27 9.10 11.31 -21.96
C GLY A 27 10.37 10.90 -21.20
N VAL A 28 10.47 9.62 -20.84
CA VAL A 28 11.66 9.05 -20.18
C VAL A 28 12.86 9.04 -21.13
N ALA A 29 12.67 8.62 -22.39
CA ALA A 29 13.73 8.63 -23.39
C ALA A 29 14.22 10.07 -23.67
N GLY A 30 13.30 11.03 -23.81
CA GLY A 30 13.63 12.45 -23.94
C GLY A 30 14.40 12.96 -22.73
N PHE A 31 14.04 12.54 -21.52
CA PHE A 31 14.83 12.86 -20.34
C PHE A 31 16.28 12.39 -20.48
N TYR A 32 16.56 11.18 -20.98
CA TYR A 32 17.93 10.67 -21.16
C TYR A 32 18.66 11.21 -22.40
N LEU A 33 17.96 11.52 -23.51
CA LEU A 33 18.61 11.98 -24.75
C LEU A 33 19.04 13.44 -24.69
N PHE A 34 18.30 14.28 -23.95
CA PHE A 34 18.58 15.72 -23.83
C PHE A 34 19.56 16.04 -22.68
N GLU A 35 20.72 15.39 -22.63
CA GLU A 35 21.69 15.56 -21.54
C GLU A 35 22.34 16.96 -21.51
N GLU A 36 22.39 17.64 -22.66
CA GLU A 36 23.06 18.93 -22.82
C GLU A 36 22.27 20.12 -22.25
N TYR A 37 20.98 19.95 -21.94
CA TYR A 37 20.13 21.01 -21.40
C TYR A 37 20.12 21.05 -19.86
N SER A 38 19.89 22.24 -19.30
CA SER A 38 19.74 22.43 -17.85
C SER A 38 18.68 21.50 -17.25
N GLN A 39 19.02 20.90 -16.10
CA GLN A 39 18.22 19.87 -15.42
C GLN A 39 16.77 20.29 -15.17
N LEU A 40 16.51 21.59 -14.94
CA LEU A 40 15.17 22.12 -14.73
C LEU A 40 14.24 21.90 -15.93
N PHE A 41 14.72 22.14 -17.15
CA PHE A 41 13.90 21.99 -18.35
C PHE A 41 13.56 20.53 -18.66
N ARG A 42 14.49 19.61 -18.40
CA ARG A 42 14.27 18.15 -18.56
C ARG A 42 13.20 17.64 -17.60
N VAL A 43 13.27 18.03 -16.33
CA VAL A 43 12.29 17.61 -15.32
C VAL A 43 10.91 18.20 -15.62
N LEU A 44 10.84 19.48 -15.99
CA LEU A 44 9.56 20.10 -16.38
C LEU A 44 8.93 19.42 -17.61
N GLY A 45 9.74 19.10 -18.62
CA GLY A 45 9.28 18.35 -19.80
C GLY A 45 8.74 16.96 -19.43
N LEU A 46 9.48 16.22 -18.60
CA LEU A 46 9.05 14.90 -18.11
C LEU A 46 7.73 15.00 -17.33
N LEU A 47 7.62 15.93 -16.39
CA LEU A 47 6.40 16.16 -15.63
C LEU A 47 5.22 16.50 -16.54
N GLY A 48 5.42 17.35 -17.55
CA GLY A 48 4.40 17.65 -18.55
C GLY A 48 3.91 16.40 -19.29
N MET A 49 4.82 15.57 -19.78
CA MET A 49 4.49 14.32 -20.48
C MET A 49 3.78 13.31 -19.57
N VAL A 50 4.19 13.21 -18.30
CA VAL A 50 3.52 12.37 -17.30
C VAL A 50 2.11 12.86 -17.05
N VAL A 51 1.89 14.17 -16.88
CA VAL A 51 0.55 14.75 -16.70
C VAL A 51 -0.34 14.42 -17.89
N VAL A 52 0.13 14.62 -19.12
CA VAL A 52 -0.63 14.30 -20.34
C VAL A 52 -0.97 12.79 -20.39
N SER A 53 0.00 11.92 -20.12
CA SER A 53 -0.23 10.47 -20.07
C SER A 53 -1.29 10.09 -19.04
N VAL A 54 -1.24 10.67 -17.83
CA VAL A 54 -2.22 10.42 -16.78
C VAL A 54 -3.62 10.90 -17.20
N LEU A 55 -3.74 12.08 -17.82
CA LEU A 55 -5.02 12.59 -18.31
C LEU A 55 -5.65 11.66 -19.36
N ILE A 56 -4.84 11.07 -20.25
CA ILE A 56 -5.32 10.09 -21.25
C ILE A 56 -5.82 8.81 -20.57
N VAL A 57 -5.07 8.28 -19.59
CA VAL A 57 -5.46 7.08 -18.85
C VAL A 57 -6.76 7.30 -18.08
N LEU A 58 -6.93 8.46 -17.44
CA LEU A 58 -8.15 8.80 -16.69
C LEU A 58 -9.41 8.85 -17.56
N GLN A 59 -9.28 9.17 -18.86
CA GLN A 59 -10.42 9.18 -19.80
C GLN A 59 -10.85 7.79 -20.28
N THR A 60 -10.04 6.76 -20.04
CA THR A 60 -10.27 5.36 -20.45
C THR A 60 -11.28 4.66 -19.52
N ALA A 61 -11.97 3.60 -19.96
CA ALA A 61 -12.88 2.81 -19.13
C ALA A 61 -12.23 2.37 -17.80
N MET A 62 -10.98 1.91 -17.83
CA MET A 62 -10.22 1.55 -16.63
C MET A 62 -10.06 2.73 -15.65
N GLY A 63 -9.69 3.92 -16.14
CA GLY A 63 -9.52 5.11 -15.31
C GLY A 63 -10.82 5.58 -14.66
N ARG A 64 -11.93 5.53 -15.42
CA ARG A 64 -13.27 5.88 -14.91
C ARG A 64 -13.76 4.90 -13.84
N ASN A 65 -13.45 3.61 -14.00
CA ASN A 65 -13.78 2.58 -13.02
C ASN A 65 -13.02 2.77 -11.71
N VAL A 66 -11.73 3.13 -11.76
CA VAL A 66 -10.92 3.46 -10.57
C VAL A 66 -11.51 4.68 -9.85
N TRP A 67 -11.89 5.73 -10.59
CA TRP A 67 -12.52 6.91 -10.00
C TRP A 67 -13.85 6.58 -9.31
N LYS A 68 -14.68 5.77 -9.97
CA LYS A 68 -15.94 5.27 -9.40
C LYS A 68 -15.69 4.45 -8.14
N PHE A 69 -14.74 3.52 -8.17
CA PHE A 69 -14.34 2.73 -7.01
C PHE A 69 -13.88 3.60 -5.85
N ALA A 70 -13.09 4.65 -6.10
CA ALA A 70 -12.68 5.58 -5.05
C ALA A 70 -13.87 6.34 -4.43
N ALA A 71 -14.85 6.75 -5.25
CA ALA A 71 -16.07 7.38 -4.78
C ALA A 71 -16.94 6.43 -3.94
N ASP A 72 -17.07 5.18 -4.39
CA ASP A 72 -17.80 4.12 -3.69
C ASP A 72 -17.10 3.77 -2.35
N ALA A 73 -15.78 3.63 -2.36
CA ALA A 73 -14.98 3.39 -1.16
C ALA A 73 -15.13 4.53 -0.13
N ARG A 74 -15.16 5.80 -0.58
CA ARG A 74 -15.42 6.94 0.31
C ARG A 74 -16.81 6.87 0.94
N THR A 75 -17.79 6.38 0.20
CA THR A 75 -19.16 6.17 0.71
C THR A 75 -19.20 5.04 1.73
N GLU A 76 -18.45 3.97 1.52
CA GLU A 76 -18.36 2.84 2.44
C GLU A 76 -17.63 3.20 3.74
N VAL A 77 -16.54 3.97 3.66
CA VAL A 77 -15.83 4.48 4.85
C VAL A 77 -16.74 5.31 5.75
N ARG A 78 -17.75 5.98 5.18
CA ARG A 78 -18.75 6.72 5.99
C ARG A 78 -19.74 5.81 6.73
N LYS A 79 -19.91 4.56 6.27
CA LYS A 79 -20.74 3.56 6.96
C LYS A 79 -19.96 2.85 8.07
N VAL A 80 -18.64 2.97 8.11
CA VAL A 80 -17.81 2.42 9.18
C VAL A 80 -18.14 3.17 10.47
N VAL A 81 -18.75 2.45 11.40
CA VAL A 81 -18.92 2.92 12.77
C VAL A 81 -17.58 2.79 13.47
N TRP A 82 -16.88 3.92 13.62
CA TRP A 82 -15.63 3.94 14.35
C TRP A 82 -15.90 3.70 15.84
N PRO A 83 -15.09 2.85 16.49
CA PRO A 83 -15.29 2.52 17.89
C PRO A 83 -15.19 3.77 18.74
N THR A 84 -16.00 3.82 19.80
CA THR A 84 -15.90 4.92 20.75
C THR A 84 -14.59 4.85 21.54
N ARG A 85 -14.17 5.96 22.15
CA ARG A 85 -12.99 5.98 23.02
C ARG A 85 -13.08 4.94 24.13
N GLN A 86 -14.28 4.69 24.65
CA GLN A 86 -14.52 3.71 25.70
C GLN A 86 -14.30 2.27 25.21
N GLU A 87 -14.85 1.90 24.06
CA GLU A 87 -14.64 0.58 23.45
C GLU A 87 -13.17 0.32 23.09
N THR A 88 -12.49 1.35 22.59
CA THR A 88 -11.05 1.29 22.25
C THR A 88 -10.21 1.03 23.49
N ILE A 89 -10.47 1.76 24.59
CA ILE A 89 -9.76 1.58 25.86
C ILE A 89 -10.06 0.21 26.45
N GLN A 90 -11.31 -0.24 26.44
CA GLN A 90 -11.69 -1.55 26.97
C GLN A 90 -10.96 -2.67 26.22
N THR A 91 -10.95 -2.62 24.88
CA THR A 91 -10.25 -3.62 24.06
C THR A 91 -8.74 -3.57 24.30
N THR A 92 -8.16 -2.38 24.41
CA THR A 92 -6.72 -2.21 24.69
C THR A 92 -6.35 -2.76 26.07
N LEU A 93 -7.17 -2.53 27.10
CA LEU A 93 -6.95 -3.06 28.44
C LEU A 93 -7.04 -4.59 28.48
N ILE A 94 -7.99 -5.18 27.75
CA ILE A 94 -8.10 -6.65 27.62
C ILE A 94 -6.82 -7.21 26.98
N VAL A 95 -6.37 -6.64 25.86
CA VAL A 95 -5.14 -7.08 25.19
C VAL A 95 -3.92 -6.91 26.11
N LEU A 96 -3.81 -5.77 26.79
CA LEU A 96 -2.72 -5.50 27.74
C LEU A 96 -2.67 -6.53 28.86
N PHE A 97 -3.83 -6.90 29.42
CA PHE A 97 -3.94 -7.91 30.46
C PHE A 97 -3.46 -9.28 29.97
N VAL A 98 -3.91 -9.71 28.79
CA VAL A 98 -3.49 -11.00 28.21
C VAL A 98 -1.99 -11.02 27.94
N VAL A 99 -1.43 -9.95 27.37
CA VAL A 99 0.01 -9.84 27.11
C VAL A 99 0.83 -9.85 28.40
N LEU A 100 0.37 -9.15 29.45
CA LEU A 100 1.03 -9.16 30.76
C LEU A 100 1.04 -10.57 31.37
N LEU A 101 -0.10 -11.27 31.32
CA LEU A 101 -0.24 -12.63 31.83
C LEU A 101 0.72 -13.58 31.09
N MET A 102 0.73 -13.53 29.76
CA MET A 102 1.66 -14.33 28.96
C MET A 102 3.12 -13.97 29.24
N GLY A 103 3.44 -12.68 29.41
CA GLY A 103 4.78 -12.23 29.76
C GLY A 103 5.27 -12.76 31.10
N ILE A 104 4.42 -12.73 32.14
CA ILE A 104 4.74 -13.28 33.47
C ILE A 104 4.90 -14.80 33.39
N PHE A 105 4.02 -15.49 32.65
CA PHE A 105 4.10 -16.93 32.46
C PHE A 105 5.42 -17.35 31.80
N LEU A 106 5.78 -16.71 30.69
CA LEU A 106 7.04 -16.98 30.00
C LEU A 106 8.24 -16.67 30.89
N TRP A 107 8.24 -15.51 31.56
CA TRP A 107 9.30 -15.14 32.49
C TRP A 107 9.51 -16.19 33.61
N LEU A 108 8.43 -16.74 34.17
CA LEU A 108 8.51 -17.79 35.18
C LEU A 108 9.12 -19.08 34.60
N VAL A 109 8.66 -19.48 33.41
CA VAL A 109 9.19 -20.66 32.72
C VAL A 109 10.67 -20.48 32.39
N ASP A 110 11.07 -19.31 31.89
CA ASP A 110 12.47 -18.99 31.59
C ASP A 110 13.35 -19.07 32.84
N MET A 111 12.90 -18.54 33.97
CA MET A 111 13.64 -18.69 35.24
C MET A 111 13.76 -20.15 35.67
N MET A 112 12.70 -20.94 35.52
CA MET A 112 12.71 -22.36 35.86
C MET A 112 13.69 -23.13 34.98
N LEU A 113 13.65 -22.89 33.66
CA LEU A 113 14.56 -23.50 32.70
C LEU A 113 16.01 -23.09 32.96
N LEU A 114 16.28 -21.80 33.22
CA LEU A 114 17.62 -21.29 33.54
C LEU A 114 18.18 -21.94 34.81
N SER A 115 17.36 -22.13 35.84
CA SER A 115 17.77 -22.80 37.08
C SER A 115 18.16 -24.26 36.85
N ILE A 116 17.33 -24.99 36.07
CA ILE A 116 17.60 -26.38 35.69
C ILE A 116 18.92 -26.47 34.90
N VAL A 117 19.10 -25.62 33.90
CA VAL A 117 20.32 -25.61 33.08
C VAL A 117 21.55 -25.31 33.93
N LYS A 118 21.51 -24.30 34.81
CA LYS A 118 22.62 -23.97 35.72
C LYS A 118 23.00 -25.12 36.65
N THR A 119 22.00 -25.83 37.15
CA THR A 119 22.21 -27.00 38.03
C THR A 119 22.85 -28.15 37.25
N LEU A 120 22.43 -28.38 36.00
CA LEU A 120 22.97 -29.45 35.15
C LEU A 120 24.37 -29.16 34.60
N THR A 121 24.70 -27.91 34.28
CA THR A 121 26.03 -27.52 33.77
C THR A 121 27.07 -27.26 34.85
N GLY A 122 26.70 -27.37 36.14
CA GLY A 122 27.62 -27.16 37.26
C GLY A 122 28.10 -25.71 37.41
N GLN A 123 27.43 -24.76 36.76
CA GLN A 123 27.74 -23.32 36.84
C GLN A 123 27.07 -22.62 38.04
N GLY A 124 26.34 -23.34 38.90
CA GLY A 124 25.67 -22.80 40.08
C GLY A 124 26.50 -22.98 41.35
N GLY A 125 27.10 -21.88 41.83
CA GLY A 125 27.39 -21.64 43.25
C GLY A 125 26.34 -20.74 43.85
#